data_AF-V5GJL1-F1
#
_entry.id   AF-V5GJL1-F1
#
_cell.length_a   1.000
_cell.length_b   1.000
_cell.length_c   1.000
_cell.angle_alpha   90.00
_cell.angle_beta   90.00
_cell.angle_gamma   90.00
#
_symmetry.space_group_name_H-M   'P 1'
#
loop_
_entity.id
_entity.type
_entity.pdbx_description
1 polymer ?
#
loop_
_entity_poly.entity_id
_entity_poly.type
_entity_poly.pdbx_seq_one_letter_code
_entity_poly.pdbx_strand_id
1 'polypeptide(L)'
;ADVNVPVRDSTRNHSWTSIKVTSKAWYCSICESFLLHGIGVYCDCCGVCADPDCVKKANQKLPCKAVTSGSDYHLHHWVKGNLPLGAICTICDEDCSMELGLTDYQCCWCQRTVHKDCLPEVEEVCDFGPYRNMIVPPWCVQVARRKGALHKHLLLRGVKDPGWDKWTPLVLIANKKSGNGDGAVVLSEFRKYLNP
;
A
#
# COMPACT_ATOMS: atom_id res chain seq x y z
N ALA A 1 15.52 -28.02 -3.19
CA ALA A 1 15.90 -27.12 -2.09
C ALA A 1 14.69 -26.27 -1.76
N ASP A 2 14.20 -26.30 -0.53
CA ASP A 2 13.06 -25.46 -0.11
C ASP A 2 13.47 -24.00 -0.12
N VAL A 3 13.00 -23.27 -1.12
CA VAL A 3 13.23 -21.82 -1.22
C VAL A 3 12.36 -21.15 -0.16
N ASN A 4 13.00 -20.73 0.93
CA ASN A 4 12.32 -19.99 1.99
C ASN A 4 12.17 -18.52 1.59
N VAL A 5 11.03 -18.17 0.95
CA VAL A 5 10.70 -16.78 0.63
C VAL A 5 10.04 -16.13 1.86
N PRO A 6 10.70 -15.14 2.50
CA PRO A 6 10.10 -14.44 3.63
C PRO A 6 8.97 -13.54 3.16
N VAL A 7 7.86 -13.57 3.90
CA VAL A 7 6.72 -12.66 3.71
C VAL A 7 6.89 -11.50 4.68
N ARG A 8 6.71 -10.28 4.17
CA ARG A 8 6.82 -9.06 4.96
C ARG A 8 5.72 -9.03 6.03
N ASP A 9 6.11 -8.74 7.27
CA ASP A 9 5.15 -8.45 8.34
C ASP A 9 4.65 -7.00 8.22
N SER A 10 3.52 -6.82 7.55
CA SER A 10 2.86 -5.52 7.39
C SER A 10 2.13 -5.05 8.66
N THR A 11 2.07 -5.86 9.72
CA THR A 11 1.37 -5.49 10.97
C THR A 11 2.20 -4.62 11.90
N ARG A 12 3.52 -4.60 11.72
CA ARG A 12 4.45 -3.93 12.63
C ARG A 12 5.03 -2.63 12.09
N ASN A 13 5.30 -2.59 10.78
CA ASN A 13 6.02 -1.47 10.18
C ASN A 13 5.55 -1.20 8.75
N HIS A 14 5.39 0.07 8.43
CA HIS A 14 5.31 0.57 7.06
C HIS A 14 6.66 0.41 6.34
N SER A 15 6.61 0.43 5.02
CA SER A 15 7.79 0.36 4.14
C SER A 15 8.16 1.78 3.74
N TRP A 16 8.87 2.45 4.64
CA TRP A 16 9.19 3.87 4.53
C TRP A 16 10.22 4.15 3.44
N THR A 17 9.90 5.12 2.59
CA THR A 17 10.75 5.66 1.54
C THR A 17 10.77 7.18 1.66
N SER A 18 11.92 7.81 1.46
CA SER A 18 12.05 9.27 1.49
C SER A 18 11.21 9.91 0.39
N ILE A 19 10.47 10.95 0.74
CA ILE A 19 9.73 11.76 -0.24
C ILE A 19 10.77 12.53 -1.07
N LYS A 20 10.77 12.30 -2.39
CA LYS A 20 11.61 13.06 -3.32
C LYS A 20 11.04 14.47 -3.50
N VAL A 21 11.87 15.39 -3.97
CA VAL A 21 11.41 16.75 -4.32
C VAL A 21 10.41 16.63 -5.47
N THR A 22 9.17 17.03 -5.23
CA THR A 22 8.06 17.00 -6.19
C THR A 22 7.28 18.30 -6.12
N SER A 23 6.57 18.69 -7.18
CA SER A 23 5.66 19.84 -7.17
C SER A 23 4.42 19.66 -6.28
N LYS A 24 4.13 18.43 -5.87
CA LYS A 24 3.01 18.08 -4.98
C LYS A 24 3.32 18.40 -3.52
N ALA A 25 2.34 18.98 -2.84
CA ALA A 25 2.33 19.16 -1.39
C ALA A 25 2.12 17.81 -0.67
N TRP A 26 2.89 17.59 0.39
CA TRP A 26 2.78 16.39 1.24
C TRP A 26 2.45 16.80 2.67
N TYR A 27 1.64 15.99 3.35
CA TYR A 27 1.24 16.21 4.74
C TYR A 27 1.40 14.92 5.55
N CYS A 28 1.80 15.08 6.81
CA CYS A 28 1.95 13.96 7.74
C CYS A 28 0.58 13.35 8.07
N SER A 29 0.42 12.03 7.92
CA SER A 29 -0.83 11.33 8.25
C SER A 29 -1.12 11.23 9.75
N ILE A 30 -0.25 11.80 10.61
CA ILE A 30 -0.40 11.78 12.08
C ILE A 30 -0.67 13.16 12.65
N CYS A 31 0.18 14.14 12.35
CA CYS A 31 0.04 15.50 12.86
C CYS A 31 -0.62 16.46 11.86
N GLU A 32 -0.89 16.00 10.63
CA GLU A 32 -1.46 16.78 9.52
C GLU A 32 -0.62 18.02 9.10
N SER A 33 0.58 18.19 9.67
CA SER A 33 1.52 19.24 9.30
C SER A 33 2.09 19.01 7.89
N PHE A 34 2.37 20.13 7.20
CA PHE A 34 3.05 20.14 5.92
C PHE A 34 4.45 19.53 6.04
N LEU A 35 4.77 18.62 5.12
CA LEU A 35 6.08 17.98 5.02
C LEU A 35 6.95 18.78 4.05
N LEU A 36 7.92 19.50 4.60
CA LEU A 36 8.93 20.20 3.80
C LEU A 36 9.67 19.21 2.89
N HIS A 37 9.99 19.66 1.67
CA HIS A 37 10.66 18.86 0.65
C HIS A 37 11.88 18.11 1.20
N GLY A 38 11.91 16.80 1.00
CA GLY A 38 13.04 15.94 1.36
C GLY A 38 13.15 15.53 2.83
N ILE A 39 12.25 15.99 3.72
CA ILE A 39 12.31 15.70 5.17
C ILE A 39 11.31 14.61 5.58
N GLY A 40 10.21 14.45 4.83
CA GLY A 40 9.20 13.43 5.09
C GLY A 40 9.50 12.06 4.47
N VAL A 41 8.84 11.03 5.00
CA VAL A 41 8.79 9.70 4.41
C VAL A 41 7.35 9.33 4.03
N TYR A 42 7.20 8.51 3.00
CA TYR A 42 5.95 7.87 2.63
C TYR A 42 6.10 6.35 2.63
N CYS A 43 5.02 5.62 2.89
CA CYS A 43 4.99 4.19 2.73
C CYS A 43 4.74 3.86 1.26
N ASP A 44 5.67 3.15 0.61
CA ASP A 44 5.54 2.73 -0.79
C ASP A 44 4.48 1.64 -1.03
N CYS A 45 3.81 1.17 0.02
CA CYS A 45 2.74 0.16 -0.07
C CYS A 45 1.35 0.79 0.06
N CYS A 46 1.11 1.59 1.12
CA CYS A 46 -0.20 2.17 1.38
C CYS A 46 -0.30 3.67 1.07
N GLY A 47 0.81 4.40 1.02
CA GLY A 47 0.82 5.85 0.81
C GLY A 47 0.73 6.71 2.07
N VAL A 48 0.68 6.10 3.28
CA VAL A 48 0.78 6.85 4.55
C VAL A 48 2.08 7.66 4.57
N CYS A 49 2.02 8.90 5.02
CA CYS A 49 3.17 9.79 5.12
C CYS A 49 3.45 10.18 6.58
N ALA A 50 4.71 10.42 6.91
CA ALA A 50 5.11 10.85 8.25
C ALA A 50 6.36 11.74 8.22
N ASP A 51 6.39 12.72 9.11
CA ASP A 51 7.63 13.40 9.51
C ASP A 51 8.49 12.46 10.40
N PRO A 52 9.78 12.77 10.62
CA PRO A 52 10.68 11.93 11.42
C PRO A 52 10.17 11.61 12.83
N ASP A 53 9.50 12.56 13.49
CA ASP A 53 8.99 12.39 14.86
C ASP A 53 7.71 11.54 14.91
N CYS A 54 6.97 11.49 13.80
CA CYS A 54 5.72 10.76 13.68
C CYS A 54 5.86 9.33 13.13
N VAL A 55 7.00 8.93 12.55
CA VAL A 55 7.21 7.58 11.97
C VAL A 55 6.79 6.47 12.94
N LYS A 56 7.25 6.55 14.20
CA LYS A 56 6.94 5.54 15.23
C LYS A 56 5.45 5.51 15.56
N LYS A 57 4.80 6.68 15.63
CA LYS A 57 3.36 6.80 15.88
C LYS A 57 2.56 6.25 14.70
N ALA A 58 3.00 6.49 13.47
CA ALA A 58 2.36 5.96 12.26
C ALA A 58 2.39 4.43 12.20
N ASN A 59 3.53 3.80 12.52
CA ASN A 59 3.63 2.34 12.62
C ASN A 59 2.68 1.73 13.67
N GLN A 60 2.34 2.48 14.72
CA GLN A 60 1.48 2.00 15.81
C GLN A 60 -0.01 2.24 15.55
N LYS A 61 -0.36 3.38 14.94
CA LYS A 61 -1.75 3.83 14.81
C LYS A 61 -2.39 3.51 13.47
N LEU A 62 -1.61 3.45 12.40
CA LEU A 62 -2.12 3.32 11.04
C LEU A 62 -1.75 1.94 10.48
N PRO A 63 -2.71 1.13 10.02
CA PRO A 63 -2.39 -0.14 9.38
C PRO A 63 -1.68 0.08 8.05
N CYS A 64 -0.78 -0.84 7.69
CA CYS A 64 -0.20 -0.89 6.34
C CYS A 64 -1.04 -1.83 5.44
N LYS A 65 -0.79 -1.78 4.13
CA LYS A 65 -1.33 -2.72 3.14
C LYS A 65 -1.09 -4.17 3.58
N ALA A 66 -2.15 -4.94 3.75
CA ALA A 66 -2.11 -6.30 4.30
C ALA A 66 -1.58 -7.31 3.28
N VAL A 67 -0.54 -8.08 3.63
CA VAL A 67 0.01 -9.08 2.70
C VAL A 67 -0.81 -10.38 2.69
N THR A 68 -1.35 -10.74 3.85
CA THR A 68 -2.15 -11.95 4.07
C THR A 68 -3.48 -11.61 4.77
N SER A 69 -4.54 -12.35 4.47
CA SER A 69 -5.82 -12.26 5.19
C SER A 69 -6.38 -13.66 5.49
N GLY A 70 -7.14 -13.77 6.59
CA GLY A 70 -7.91 -14.98 6.91
C GLY A 70 -9.38 -14.91 6.48
N SER A 71 -9.83 -13.78 5.92
CA SER A 71 -11.17 -13.60 5.36
C SER A 71 -11.17 -14.00 3.88
N ASP A 72 -12.32 -14.44 3.35
CA ASP A 72 -12.48 -14.73 1.92
C ASP A 72 -12.77 -13.49 1.05
N TYR A 73 -12.92 -12.33 1.68
CA TYR A 73 -13.08 -11.03 1.03
C TYR A 73 -12.11 -10.00 1.62
N HIS A 74 -12.00 -8.84 0.96
CA HIS A 74 -11.13 -7.76 1.39
C HIS A 74 -11.85 -6.43 1.33
N LEU A 75 -11.79 -5.68 2.42
CA LEU A 75 -12.40 -4.36 2.51
C LEU A 75 -11.49 -3.30 1.88
N HIS A 76 -12.08 -2.18 1.47
CA HIS A 76 -11.28 -1.04 1.06
C HIS A 76 -10.36 -0.58 2.19
N HIS A 77 -9.07 -0.41 1.89
CA HIS A 77 -8.11 0.20 2.79
C HIS A 77 -7.87 1.64 2.33
N TRP A 78 -8.65 2.56 2.89
CA TRP A 78 -8.59 3.99 2.63
C TRP A 78 -7.43 4.66 3.38
N VAL A 79 -6.66 5.48 2.67
CA VAL A 79 -5.62 6.34 3.22
C VAL A 79 -6.00 7.78 2.95
N LYS A 80 -5.96 8.61 3.99
CA LYS A 80 -6.40 10.01 3.96
C LYS A 80 -5.33 10.90 3.30
N GLY A 81 -5.78 11.69 2.33
CA GLY A 81 -5.09 12.73 1.59
C GLY A 81 -3.84 12.29 0.86
N ASN A 82 -2.95 13.24 0.57
CA ASN A 82 -1.79 13.03 -0.29
C ASN A 82 -2.16 12.32 -1.61
N LEU A 83 -3.24 12.75 -2.25
CA LEU A 83 -3.73 12.16 -3.49
C LEU A 83 -2.79 12.46 -4.67
N PRO A 84 -2.79 11.62 -5.74
CA PRO A 84 -2.10 11.98 -6.97
C PRO A 84 -2.66 13.28 -7.57
N LEU A 85 -1.85 14.00 -8.35
CA LEU A 85 -2.32 15.17 -9.10
C LEU A 85 -3.39 14.73 -10.11
N GLY A 86 -4.48 15.49 -10.21
CA GLY A 86 -5.62 15.12 -11.06
C GLY A 86 -6.43 13.93 -10.55
N ALA A 87 -6.45 13.70 -9.23
CA ALA A 87 -7.33 12.71 -8.63
C ALA A 87 -8.80 13.12 -8.80
N ILE A 88 -9.64 12.19 -9.26
CA ILE A 88 -11.08 12.42 -9.49
C ILE A 88 -11.87 11.48 -8.57
N CYS A 89 -12.95 11.99 -7.98
CA CYS A 89 -13.82 11.21 -7.11
C CYS A 89 -14.57 10.15 -7.91
N THR A 90 -14.50 8.89 -7.48
CA THR A 90 -15.18 7.77 -8.14
C THR A 90 -16.71 7.81 -8.05
N ILE A 91 -17.28 8.70 -7.23
CA ILE A 91 -18.73 8.80 -6.99
C ILE A 91 -19.33 9.97 -7.80
N CYS A 92 -18.79 11.18 -7.64
CA CYS A 92 -19.34 12.38 -8.31
C CYS A 92 -18.60 12.81 -9.58
N ASP A 93 -17.47 12.19 -9.91
CA ASP A 93 -16.61 12.51 -11.07
C ASP A 93 -16.01 13.94 -11.06
N GLU A 94 -15.93 14.56 -9.87
CA GLU A 94 -15.28 15.86 -9.66
C GLU A 94 -13.86 15.72 -9.08
N ASP A 95 -13.04 16.74 -9.25
CA ASP A 95 -11.65 16.78 -8.75
C ASP A 95 -11.60 16.65 -7.21
N CYS A 96 -10.77 15.74 -6.73
CA CYS A 96 -10.36 15.64 -5.34
C CYS A 96 -9.17 16.56 -5.04
N SER A 97 -8.92 16.81 -3.75
CA SER A 97 -7.78 17.61 -3.26
C SER A 97 -7.77 19.06 -3.75
N MET A 98 -8.96 19.65 -3.90
CA MET A 98 -9.14 21.08 -4.16
C MET A 98 -8.77 21.95 -2.94
N GLU A 99 -8.83 21.37 -1.74
CA GLU A 99 -8.43 22.00 -0.48
C GLU A 99 -7.02 21.58 -0.06
N LEU A 100 -6.27 22.51 0.54
CA LEU A 100 -4.96 22.22 1.13
C LEU A 100 -5.10 21.34 2.37
N GLY A 101 -4.35 20.25 2.42
CA GLY A 101 -4.27 19.35 3.58
C GLY A 101 -4.70 17.92 3.28
N LEU A 102 -5.11 17.21 4.33
CA LEU A 102 -5.61 15.83 4.24
C LEU A 102 -7.13 15.84 4.39
N THR A 103 -7.86 15.81 3.28
CA THR A 103 -9.34 15.80 3.28
C THR A 103 -9.89 14.50 2.70
N ASP A 104 -9.55 14.22 1.44
CA ASP A 104 -10.09 13.11 0.65
C ASP A 104 -9.35 11.80 0.87
N TYR A 105 -9.78 10.71 0.23
CA TYR A 105 -9.25 9.37 0.49
C TYR A 105 -8.82 8.67 -0.80
N GLN A 106 -7.76 7.85 -0.71
CA GLN A 106 -7.37 6.88 -1.74
C GLN A 106 -7.34 5.47 -1.17
N CYS A 107 -7.93 4.51 -1.88
CA CYS A 107 -7.78 3.10 -1.51
C CYS A 107 -6.43 2.56 -2.02
N CYS A 108 -5.59 2.03 -1.13
CA CYS A 108 -4.27 1.50 -1.53
C CYS A 108 -4.31 0.17 -2.30
N TRP A 109 -5.48 -0.40 -2.55
CA TRP A 109 -5.68 -1.59 -3.38
C TRP A 109 -6.21 -1.22 -4.75
N CYS A 110 -7.46 -0.79 -4.84
CA CYS A 110 -8.11 -0.46 -6.11
C CYS A 110 -7.70 0.90 -6.69
N GLN A 111 -6.91 1.71 -5.96
CA GLN A 111 -6.42 3.04 -6.35
C GLN A 111 -7.49 4.12 -6.52
N ARG A 112 -8.78 3.81 -6.35
CA ARG A 112 -9.87 4.78 -6.39
C ARG A 112 -9.65 5.90 -5.39
N THR A 113 -10.01 7.10 -5.81
CA THR A 113 -10.06 8.30 -4.99
C THR A 113 -11.51 8.69 -4.75
N VAL A 114 -11.80 9.24 -3.57
CA VAL A 114 -13.15 9.62 -3.18
C VAL A 114 -13.10 10.78 -2.19
N HIS A 115 -14.03 11.72 -2.31
CA HIS A 115 -14.19 12.77 -1.32
C HIS A 115 -14.61 12.20 0.03
N LYS A 116 -14.29 12.93 1.10
CA LYS A 116 -14.74 12.56 2.45
C LYS A 116 -16.26 12.35 2.53
N ASP A 117 -17.03 13.23 1.90
CA ASP A 117 -18.50 13.21 1.98
C ASP A 117 -19.12 12.17 1.05
N CYS A 118 -18.41 11.77 -0.02
CA CYS A 118 -18.80 10.69 -0.93
C CYS A 118 -18.40 9.29 -0.41
N LEU A 119 -17.48 9.21 0.56
CA LEU A 119 -16.97 7.94 1.08
C LEU A 119 -18.08 6.96 1.54
N PRO A 120 -19.17 7.39 2.21
CA PRO A 120 -20.26 6.50 2.62
C PRO A 120 -21.04 5.85 1.46
N GLU A 121 -20.94 6.38 0.25
CA GLU A 121 -21.61 5.84 -0.95
C GLU A 121 -20.78 4.75 -1.65
N VAL A 122 -19.52 4.55 -1.23
CA VAL A 122 -18.66 3.51 -1.80
C VAL A 122 -18.98 2.16 -1.15
N GLU A 123 -19.10 1.12 -1.99
CA GLU A 123 -19.16 -0.26 -1.53
C GLU A 123 -18.03 -0.60 -0.56
N GLU A 124 -18.33 -1.38 0.49
CA GLU A 124 -17.34 -1.66 1.54
C GLU A 124 -16.24 -2.64 1.07
N VAL A 125 -16.62 -3.56 0.18
CA VAL A 125 -15.75 -4.62 -0.33
C VAL A 125 -14.97 -4.12 -1.54
N CYS A 126 -13.64 -4.22 -1.44
CA CYS A 126 -12.72 -3.83 -2.50
C CYS A 126 -12.71 -4.87 -3.63
N ASP A 127 -13.01 -4.40 -4.83
CA ASP A 127 -12.92 -5.17 -6.07
C ASP A 127 -11.50 -5.19 -6.70
N PHE A 128 -10.51 -4.56 -6.05
CA PHE A 128 -9.13 -4.39 -6.52
C PHE A 128 -8.96 -3.54 -7.80
N GLY A 129 -10.05 -2.96 -8.32
CA GLY A 129 -10.04 -2.01 -9.43
C GLY A 129 -9.37 -2.54 -10.70
N PRO A 130 -8.75 -1.67 -11.52
CA PRO A 130 -8.25 -2.05 -12.85
C PRO A 130 -7.12 -3.08 -12.82
N TYR A 131 -6.40 -3.18 -11.70
CA TYR A 131 -5.26 -4.10 -11.54
C TYR A 131 -5.66 -5.46 -10.95
N ARG A 132 -6.95 -5.69 -10.70
CA ARG A 132 -7.48 -6.91 -10.07
C ARG A 132 -6.82 -8.18 -10.60
N ASN A 133 -6.84 -8.40 -11.90
CA ASN A 133 -6.33 -9.65 -12.48
C ASN A 133 -4.80 -9.84 -12.36
N MET A 134 -4.05 -8.78 -12.01
CA MET A 134 -2.61 -8.84 -11.80
C MET A 134 -2.22 -8.96 -10.31
N ILE A 135 -3.17 -8.78 -9.40
CA ILE A 135 -2.93 -8.79 -7.96
C ILE A 135 -3.11 -10.20 -7.42
N VAL A 136 -2.22 -10.63 -6.53
CA VAL A 136 -2.45 -11.79 -5.65
C VAL A 136 -3.26 -11.31 -4.44
N PRO A 137 -4.52 -11.72 -4.26
CA PRO A 137 -5.32 -11.23 -3.14
C PRO A 137 -4.77 -11.67 -1.80
N PRO A 138 -4.94 -10.89 -0.71
CA PRO A 138 -4.36 -11.25 0.59
C PRO A 138 -4.81 -12.62 1.12
N TRP A 139 -6.04 -13.03 0.85
CA TRP A 139 -6.56 -14.33 1.27
C TRP A 139 -6.02 -15.51 0.44
N CYS A 140 -5.35 -15.21 -0.68
CA CYS A 140 -4.73 -16.19 -1.53
C CYS A 140 -3.29 -16.53 -1.13
N VAL A 141 -2.66 -15.72 -0.28
CA VAL A 141 -1.28 -15.93 0.15
C VAL A 141 -1.23 -16.94 1.30
N GLN A 142 -0.70 -18.14 1.04
CA GLN A 142 -0.56 -19.18 2.04
C GLN A 142 0.80 -19.06 2.73
N VAL A 143 0.80 -18.93 4.05
CA VAL A 143 2.01 -18.76 4.85
C VAL A 143 2.16 -19.82 5.93
N ALA A 144 3.41 -20.14 6.26
CA ALA A 144 3.75 -20.93 7.44
C ALA A 144 4.62 -20.14 8.40
N ARG A 145 4.46 -20.43 9.69
CA ARG A 145 5.37 -19.93 10.73
C ARG A 145 6.54 -20.90 10.88
N ARG A 146 7.76 -20.37 10.85
CA ARG A 146 8.96 -21.17 11.19
C ARG A 146 8.99 -21.40 12.71
N LYS A 147 8.97 -22.66 13.15
CA LYS A 147 9.15 -23.01 14.57
C LYS A 147 10.60 -22.69 14.99
N GLY A 148 10.77 -22.05 16.15
CA GLY A 148 12.08 -21.89 16.81
C GLY A 148 12.91 -20.65 16.48
N ALA A 149 12.45 -19.74 15.60
CA ALA A 149 13.14 -18.48 15.35
C ALA A 149 12.71 -17.39 16.34
N LEU A 150 13.67 -16.66 16.93
CA LEU A 150 13.42 -15.50 17.81
C LEU A 150 12.52 -14.44 17.13
N HIS A 151 12.60 -14.35 15.80
CA HIS A 151 11.72 -13.53 14.97
C HIS A 151 10.73 -14.42 14.20
N LYS A 152 9.43 -14.18 14.42
CA LYS A 152 8.28 -14.86 13.81
C LYS A 152 8.13 -14.53 12.32
N HIS A 153 9.14 -14.80 11.50
CA HIS A 153 9.04 -14.58 10.06
C HIS A 153 8.03 -15.55 9.46
N LEU A 154 7.05 -14.99 8.75
CA LEU A 154 6.14 -15.75 7.89
C LEU A 154 6.90 -16.15 6.63
N LEU A 155 6.73 -17.41 6.22
CA LEU A 155 7.32 -17.95 5.00
C LEU A 155 6.20 -18.27 4.02
N LEU A 156 6.37 -17.85 2.76
CA LEU A 156 5.43 -18.18 1.69
C LEU A 156 5.46 -19.70 1.45
N ARG A 157 4.28 -20.32 1.42
CA ARG A 157 4.09 -21.74 1.10
C ARG A 157 3.49 -21.95 -0.28
N GLY A 158 2.64 -21.03 -0.70
CA GLY A 158 1.96 -21.11 -1.97
C GLY A 158 1.02 -19.94 -2.15
N VAL A 159 0.45 -19.88 -3.35
CA VAL A 159 -0.61 -18.94 -3.70
C VAL A 159 -1.77 -19.76 -4.24
N LYS A 160 -2.96 -19.61 -3.67
CA LYS A 160 -4.18 -20.24 -4.21
C LYS A 160 -4.79 -19.37 -5.29
N ASP A 161 -5.44 -20.02 -6.26
CA ASP A 161 -6.23 -19.33 -7.27
C ASP A 161 -7.45 -18.63 -6.62
N PRO A 162 -7.70 -17.34 -6.90
CA PRO A 162 -8.86 -16.62 -6.38
C PRO A 162 -10.18 -16.95 -7.08
N GLY A 163 -10.19 -17.76 -8.16
CA GLY A 163 -11.36 -18.09 -8.96
C GLY A 163 -11.79 -16.96 -9.90
N TRP A 164 -10.88 -16.05 -10.24
CA TRP A 164 -11.16 -14.86 -11.04
C TRP A 164 -10.98 -15.15 -12.53
N ASP A 165 -11.92 -14.67 -13.37
CA ASP A 165 -11.77 -14.78 -14.83
C ASP A 165 -10.48 -14.09 -15.30
N LYS A 166 -9.67 -14.81 -16.07
CA LYS A 166 -8.39 -14.34 -16.65
C LYS A 166 -7.40 -13.79 -15.60
N TRP A 167 -7.36 -14.37 -14.40
CA TRP A 167 -6.34 -14.01 -13.41
C TRP A 167 -4.95 -14.37 -13.91
N THR A 168 -4.07 -13.36 -14.01
CA THR A 168 -2.68 -13.47 -14.47
C THR A 168 -1.81 -12.63 -13.54
N PRO A 169 -1.44 -13.15 -12.35
CA PRO A 169 -0.75 -12.37 -11.34
C PRO A 169 0.62 -11.91 -11.84
N LEU A 170 0.93 -10.63 -11.61
CA LEU A 170 2.22 -10.06 -11.96
C LEU A 170 3.20 -10.25 -10.80
N VAL A 171 4.31 -10.95 -11.05
CA VAL A 171 5.37 -11.18 -10.07
C VAL A 171 6.61 -10.39 -10.48
N LEU A 172 7.00 -9.41 -9.65
CA LEU A 172 8.22 -8.64 -9.88
C LEU A 172 9.38 -9.18 -9.05
N ILE A 173 10.47 -9.49 -9.74
CA ILE A 173 11.73 -9.91 -9.13
C ILE A 173 12.80 -8.92 -9.60
N ALA A 174 13.44 -8.24 -8.66
CA ALA A 174 14.55 -7.35 -8.97
C ALA A 174 15.74 -7.62 -8.06
N ASN A 175 16.92 -7.71 -8.65
CA ASN A 175 18.16 -7.77 -7.90
C ASN A 175 18.55 -6.35 -7.46
N LYS A 176 18.50 -6.09 -6.16
CA LYS A 176 18.85 -4.78 -5.57
C LYS A 176 20.35 -4.47 -5.56
N LYS A 177 21.22 -5.44 -5.89
CA LYS A 177 22.68 -5.34 -5.75
C LYS A 177 23.44 -5.30 -7.08
N SER A 178 22.75 -5.39 -8.22
CA SER A 178 23.38 -5.37 -9.55
C SER A 178 23.11 -4.06 -10.28
N GLY A 179 24.05 -3.61 -11.10
CA GLY A 179 23.88 -2.43 -11.96
C GLY A 179 23.87 -1.12 -11.19
N ASN A 180 23.07 -0.15 -11.65
CA ASN A 180 22.95 1.19 -11.06
C ASN A 180 22.11 1.23 -9.75
N GLY A 181 21.62 0.08 -9.27
CA GLY A 181 20.85 0.00 -8.01
C GLY A 181 19.35 0.29 -8.14
N ASP A 182 18.84 0.52 -9.35
CA ASP A 182 17.43 0.90 -9.58
C ASP A 182 16.43 -0.19 -9.24
N GLY A 183 16.87 -1.45 -9.05
CA GLY A 183 15.98 -2.55 -8.67
C GLY A 183 15.18 -2.26 -7.39
N ALA A 184 15.73 -1.48 -6.45
CA ALA A 184 15.00 -1.06 -5.26
C ALA A 184 13.89 -0.04 -5.58
N VAL A 185 14.15 0.90 -6.50
CA VAL A 185 13.21 1.92 -6.95
C VAL A 185 12.08 1.29 -7.73
N VAL A 186 12.39 0.41 -8.70
CA VAL A 186 11.39 -0.31 -9.48
C VAL A 186 10.47 -1.12 -8.56
N LEU A 187 11.02 -1.88 -7.60
CA LEU A 187 10.17 -2.61 -6.66
C LEU A 187 9.28 -1.66 -5.85
N SER A 188 9.78 -0.50 -5.43
CA SER A 188 9.02 0.49 -4.65
C SER A 188 7.80 1.01 -5.43
N GLU A 189 7.97 1.34 -6.71
CA GLU A 189 6.88 1.84 -7.57
C GLU A 189 5.71 0.82 -7.71
N PHE A 190 6.01 -0.47 -7.73
CA PHE A 190 5.00 -1.51 -7.88
C PHE A 190 4.32 -1.95 -6.58
N ARG A 191 4.92 -1.71 -5.40
CA ARG A 191 4.34 -2.08 -4.10
C ARG A 191 3.01 -1.39 -3.81
N LYS A 192 2.80 -0.20 -4.38
CA LYS A 192 1.52 0.52 -4.27
C LYS A 192 0.40 -0.22 -4.98
N TYR A 193 0.68 -0.85 -6.11
CA TYR A 193 -0.32 -1.49 -6.96
C TYR A 193 -0.52 -2.96 -6.60
N LEU A 194 0.57 -3.72 -6.42
CA LEU A 194 0.53 -5.15 -6.20
C LEU A 194 0.52 -5.53 -4.71
N ASN A 195 0.39 -6.82 -4.41
CA ASN A 195 0.58 -7.35 -3.08
C ASN A 195 2.09 -7.45 -2.79
N PRO A 196 2.63 -6.71 -1.80
CA PRO A 196 4.07 -6.49 -1.62
C PRO A 196 4.84 -7.55 -0.82
#